data_AF-A0A7S3CK16-F1
#
_entry.id   AF-A0A7S3CK16-F1
#
_cell.length_a   1.000
_cell.length_b   1.000
_cell.length_c   1.000
_cell.angle_alpha   90.00
_cell.angle_beta   90.00
_cell.angle_gamma   90.00
#
_symmetry.space_group_name_H-M   'P 1'
#
loop_
_entity.id
_entity.type
_entity.pdbx_description
1 polymer ?
#
loop_
_entity_poly.entity_id
_entity_poly.type
_entity_poly.pdbx_seq_one_letter_code
_entity_poly.pdbx_strand_id
1 'polypeptide(L)'
;MAEIMFETFGVKGLFIGVQATLALYSQIAGPAGNSSNLKQEDMTGIVIDSGDGVTHVFPVSDGFVIGSCVKHIPLAGRDITKFVMQMLRDRKESTPSEDALEIARSVKEKYGYVASDLVKEYKKFDKKEKDENGNWFLSNKFKKYLHKPSAGGKPIEIDVGYERFLGPEMFFHPEFIHQDWKTPLDEVIDDAIQSCPIDYRRKLYNNIVLSGGSTLFDGFDKRLNKLVQKRVDNRLDSYEKIVGHKPKPIEVKVHQ
;
A
#
# COMPACT_ATOMS: atom_id res chain seq x y z
N MET A 1 -4.70 -9.14 29.49
CA MET A 1 -3.32 -8.84 29.03
C MET A 1 -2.49 -8.20 30.14
N ALA A 2 -2.92 -7.07 30.72
CA ALA A 2 -2.15 -6.42 31.80
C ALA A 2 -1.93 -7.33 33.02
N GLU A 3 -2.96 -8.03 33.47
CA GLU A 3 -2.90 -9.05 34.55
C GLU A 3 -1.77 -10.07 34.30
N ILE A 4 -1.76 -10.74 33.14
CA ILE A 4 -0.71 -11.70 32.77
C ILE A 4 0.68 -11.06 32.83
N MET A 5 0.85 -9.84 32.31
CA MET A 5 2.15 -9.14 32.30
C MET A 5 2.66 -8.88 33.72
N PHE A 6 1.80 -8.46 34.65
CA PHE A 6 2.21 -8.16 36.02
C PHE A 6 2.30 -9.42 36.89
N GLU A 7 1.30 -10.29 36.85
CA GLU A 7 1.18 -11.42 37.77
C GLU A 7 2.02 -12.62 37.34
N THR A 8 2.11 -12.89 36.04
CA THR A 8 2.91 -14.01 35.52
C THR A 8 4.35 -13.59 35.24
N PHE A 9 4.54 -12.45 34.56
CA PHE A 9 5.86 -12.02 34.10
C PHE A 9 6.57 -11.03 35.05
N GLY A 10 5.89 -10.52 36.09
CA GLY A 10 6.51 -9.66 37.10
C GLY A 10 7.06 -8.35 36.55
N VAL A 11 6.50 -7.82 35.45
CA VAL A 11 7.01 -6.58 34.85
C VAL A 11 6.83 -5.40 35.82
N LYS A 12 7.78 -4.48 35.86
CA LYS A 12 7.74 -3.30 36.76
C LYS A 12 6.87 -2.15 36.22
N GLY A 13 6.53 -2.18 34.94
CA GLY A 13 5.72 -1.17 34.27
C GLY A 13 5.25 -1.67 32.91
N LEU A 14 4.09 -1.18 32.47
CA LEU A 14 3.45 -1.55 31.21
C LEU A 14 2.91 -0.29 30.53
N PHE A 15 3.21 -0.14 29.24
CA PHE A 15 2.63 0.89 28.37
C PHE A 15 1.96 0.20 27.18
N ILE A 16 0.69 0.54 26.92
CA ILE A 16 -0.07 0.04 25.78
C ILE A 16 -0.22 1.19 24.80
N GLY A 17 0.61 1.18 23.75
CA GLY A 17 0.61 2.22 22.72
C GLY A 17 -0.39 1.93 21.59
N VAL A 18 -0.92 2.99 21.00
CA VAL A 18 -1.73 2.91 19.78
C VAL A 18 -0.80 2.81 18.57
N GLN A 19 -0.96 1.76 17.77
CA GLN A 19 -0.08 1.46 16.63
C GLN A 19 0.06 2.64 15.67
N ALA A 20 -1.04 3.30 15.32
CA ALA A 20 -1.03 4.49 14.46
C ALA A 20 -0.16 5.61 15.04
N THR A 21 -0.35 5.95 16.32
CA THR A 21 0.45 6.99 16.98
C THR A 21 1.95 6.63 17.01
N LEU A 22 2.28 5.35 17.22
CA LEU A 22 3.67 4.87 17.19
C LEU A 22 4.29 4.92 15.79
N ALA A 23 3.51 4.61 14.75
CA ALA A 23 3.96 4.74 13.36
C ALA A 23 4.20 6.21 12.97
N LEU A 24 3.38 7.14 13.46
CA LEU A 24 3.62 8.57 13.29
C LEU A 24 4.90 9.01 14.04
N TYR A 25 5.07 8.51 15.27
CA TYR A 25 6.23 8.81 16.10
C TYR A 25 7.55 8.29 15.51
N SER A 26 7.53 7.16 14.80
CA SER A 26 8.73 6.59 14.17
C SER A 26 9.35 7.53 13.13
N GLN A 27 8.54 8.38 12.49
CA GLN A 27 9.04 9.38 11.55
C GLN A 27 9.83 10.49 12.23
N ILE A 28 9.43 10.85 13.46
CA ILE A 28 10.02 11.97 14.19
C ILE A 28 11.22 11.51 15.02
N ALA A 29 11.14 10.31 15.60
CA ALA A 29 12.19 9.72 16.43
C ALA A 29 13.20 8.87 15.63
N GLY A 30 12.98 8.69 14.33
CA GLY A 30 13.84 7.90 13.46
C GLY A 30 15.21 8.56 13.18
N PRO A 31 16.14 7.86 12.50
CA PRO A 31 17.49 8.36 12.21
C PRO A 31 17.52 9.65 11.37
N ALA A 32 16.46 9.91 10.61
CA ALA A 32 16.27 11.12 9.80
C ALA A 32 15.46 12.21 10.51
N GLY A 33 15.00 11.95 11.74
CA GLY A 33 14.11 12.83 12.49
C GLY A 33 14.85 13.82 13.39
N ASN A 34 14.23 14.99 13.62
CA ASN A 34 14.72 16.00 14.55
C ASN A 34 14.19 15.72 15.96
N SER A 35 14.61 14.61 16.57
CA SER A 35 14.16 14.19 17.91
C SER A 35 14.46 15.19 19.03
N SER A 36 15.31 16.20 18.76
CA SER A 36 15.68 17.25 19.71
C SER A 36 14.63 18.36 19.87
N ASN A 37 13.64 18.48 18.97
CA ASN A 37 12.57 19.48 19.03
C ASN A 37 11.22 18.92 18.54
N LEU A 38 10.73 17.87 19.20
CA LEU A 38 9.37 17.35 19.02
C LEU A 38 8.35 18.44 19.37
N LYS A 39 7.58 18.90 18.39
CA LYS A 39 6.41 19.73 18.66
C LYS A 39 5.15 18.87 18.61
N GLN A 40 4.15 19.27 19.38
CA GLN A 40 2.85 18.59 19.38
C GLN A 40 2.19 18.58 17.99
N GLU A 41 2.46 19.60 17.17
CA GLU A 41 2.00 19.68 15.78
C GLU A 41 2.59 18.60 14.87
N ASP A 42 3.78 18.08 15.17
CA ASP A 42 4.42 17.00 14.41
C ASP A 42 3.67 15.66 14.60
N MET A 43 2.92 15.54 15.71
CA MET A 43 2.07 14.39 16.01
C MET A 43 0.67 14.48 15.36
N THR A 44 0.54 15.23 14.27
CA THR A 44 -0.67 15.31 13.45
C THR A 44 -0.38 14.79 12.04
N GLY A 45 -1.16 13.81 11.59
CA GLY A 45 -1.00 13.18 10.29
C GLY A 45 -2.00 12.05 10.10
N ILE A 46 -2.00 11.43 8.93
CA ILE A 46 -2.81 10.26 8.65
C ILE A 46 -1.91 9.04 8.49
N VAL A 47 -2.23 7.96 9.19
CA VAL A 47 -1.44 6.73 9.15
C VAL A 47 -2.20 5.69 8.35
N ILE A 48 -1.54 5.14 7.34
CA ILE A 48 -2.07 4.05 6.52
C ILE A 48 -1.32 2.79 6.93
N ASP A 49 -1.99 1.93 7.69
CA ASP A 49 -1.41 0.68 8.15
C ASP A 49 -1.95 -0.48 7.30
N SER A 50 -1.10 -1.06 6.46
CA SER A 50 -1.47 -2.15 5.55
C SER A 50 -0.67 -3.41 5.86
N GLY A 51 -1.33 -4.34 6.55
CA GLY A 51 -0.77 -5.64 6.94
C GLY A 51 -1.09 -6.77 5.96
N ASP A 52 -1.19 -8.00 6.48
CA ASP A 52 -1.62 -9.17 5.69
C ASP A 52 -3.15 -9.27 5.57
N GLY A 53 -3.90 -8.86 6.61
CA GLY A 53 -5.34 -9.12 6.69
C GLY A 53 -6.25 -7.96 6.31
N VAL A 54 -5.89 -6.73 6.68
CA VAL A 54 -6.72 -5.53 6.50
C VAL A 54 -5.81 -4.31 6.34
N THR A 55 -6.33 -3.28 5.67
CA THR A 55 -5.70 -1.97 5.62
C THR A 55 -6.53 -0.96 6.40
N HIS A 56 -5.89 -0.21 7.28
CA HIS A 56 -6.50 0.81 8.12
C HIS A 56 -6.01 2.21 7.74
N VAL A 57 -6.91 3.18 7.82
CA VAL A 57 -6.59 4.60 7.64
C VAL A 57 -6.96 5.34 8.93
N PHE A 58 -5.94 5.77 9.67
CA PHE A 58 -6.07 6.41 10.97
C PHE A 58 -5.69 7.89 10.91
N PRO A 59 -6.65 8.82 10.94
CA PRO A 59 -6.34 10.23 11.17
C PRO A 59 -5.94 10.44 12.62
N VAL A 60 -4.77 11.06 12.83
CA VAL A 60 -4.18 11.37 14.14
C VAL A 60 -4.02 12.89 14.25
N SER A 61 -4.46 13.46 15.36
CA SER A 61 -4.27 14.86 15.71
C SER A 61 -3.66 14.98 17.09
N ASP A 62 -2.55 15.72 17.19
CA ASP A 62 -1.86 15.99 18.45
C ASP A 62 -1.58 14.72 19.28
N GLY A 63 -1.29 13.60 18.60
CA GLY A 63 -1.03 12.28 19.19
C GLY A 63 -2.26 11.40 19.44
N PHE A 64 -3.48 11.92 19.23
CA PHE A 64 -4.73 11.21 19.43
C PHE A 64 -5.39 10.80 18.12
N VAL A 65 -5.86 9.55 18.04
CA VAL A 65 -6.62 9.08 16.88
C VAL A 65 -8.03 9.67 16.90
N ILE A 66 -8.45 10.26 15.77
CA ILE A 66 -9.82 10.74 15.58
C ILE A 66 -10.70 9.55 15.22
N GLY A 67 -11.14 8.80 16.24
CA GLY A 67 -11.81 7.51 16.08
C GLY A 67 -13.01 7.51 15.12
N SER A 68 -13.82 8.58 15.12
CA SER A 68 -15.00 8.71 14.24
C SER A 68 -14.66 8.82 12.75
N CYS A 69 -13.40 9.12 12.41
CA CYS A 69 -12.92 9.35 11.06
C CYS A 69 -12.07 8.19 10.53
N VAL A 70 -11.86 7.14 11.34
CA VAL A 70 -11.10 5.95 10.95
C VAL A 70 -11.83 5.20 9.84
N LYS A 71 -11.08 4.75 8.83
CA LYS A 71 -11.61 3.93 7.74
C LYS A 71 -10.92 2.58 7.70
N HIS A 72 -11.67 1.58 7.27
CA HIS A 72 -11.23 0.19 7.15
C HIS A 72 -11.41 -0.24 5.70
N ILE A 73 -10.37 -0.87 5.16
CA ILE A 73 -10.37 -1.39 3.80
C ILE A 73 -10.16 -2.91 3.92
N PRO A 74 -11.12 -3.74 3.48
CA PRO A 74 -11.03 -5.20 3.50
C PRO A 74 -10.12 -5.71 2.37
N LEU A 75 -8.96 -5.08 2.21
CA LEU A 75 -7.95 -5.39 1.21
C LEU A 75 -6.58 -5.27 1.84
N ALA A 76 -5.76 -6.33 1.71
CA ALA A 76 -4.41 -6.36 2.25
C ALA A 76 -3.51 -7.38 1.52
N GLY A 77 -2.36 -7.69 2.12
CA GLY A 77 -1.36 -8.58 1.52
C GLY A 77 -1.87 -9.99 1.20
N ARG A 78 -2.85 -10.50 1.94
CA ARG A 78 -3.49 -11.81 1.68
C ARG A 78 -4.28 -11.81 0.39
N ASP A 79 -5.01 -10.75 0.10
CA ASP A 79 -5.85 -10.65 -1.09
C ASP A 79 -4.97 -10.56 -2.34
N ILE A 80 -3.87 -9.78 -2.25
CA ILE A 80 -2.83 -9.74 -3.28
C ILE A 80 -2.22 -11.13 -3.49
N THR A 81 -1.91 -11.85 -2.42
CA THR A 81 -1.34 -13.21 -2.51
C THR A 81 -2.30 -14.17 -3.21
N LYS A 82 -3.60 -14.13 -2.87
CA LYS A 82 -4.63 -14.94 -3.54
C LYS A 82 -4.79 -14.57 -5.01
N PHE A 83 -4.73 -13.28 -5.33
CA PHE A 83 -4.80 -12.80 -6.71
C PHE A 83 -3.60 -13.30 -7.54
N VAL A 84 -2.38 -13.17 -7.01
CA VAL A 84 -1.15 -13.69 -7.65
C VAL A 84 -1.27 -15.21 -7.87
N MET A 85 -1.74 -15.95 -6.87
CA MET A 85 -1.95 -17.40 -6.98
C MET A 85 -2.94 -17.74 -8.12
N GLN A 86 -4.06 -17.01 -8.21
CA GLN A 86 -5.05 -17.21 -9.26
C GLN A 86 -4.47 -16.89 -10.66
N MET A 87 -3.71 -15.80 -10.79
CA MET A 87 -3.04 -15.43 -12.05
C MET A 87 -2.05 -16.50 -12.54
N LEU A 88 -1.23 -17.03 -11.64
CA LEU A 88 -0.30 -18.12 -11.96
C LEU A 88 -1.05 -19.38 -12.43
N ARG A 89 -2.17 -19.70 -11.76
CA ARG A 89 -3.03 -20.83 -12.11
C ARG A 89 -3.69 -20.65 -13.48
N ASP A 90 -4.22 -19.47 -13.77
CA ASP A 90 -4.90 -19.17 -15.05
C ASP A 90 -3.94 -19.23 -16.23
N ARG A 91 -2.68 -18.87 -16.00
CA ARG A 91 -1.58 -19.04 -16.96
C ARG A 91 -1.04 -20.46 -17.07
N LYS A 92 -1.56 -21.40 -16.26
CA LYS A 92 -1.16 -22.81 -16.21
C LYS A 92 0.33 -23.00 -15.84
N GLU A 93 0.86 -22.14 -14.99
CA GLU A 93 2.18 -22.32 -14.41
C GLU A 93 2.24 -23.57 -13.52
N SER A 94 3.41 -24.19 -13.44
CA SER A 94 3.60 -25.40 -12.64
C SER A 94 3.67 -25.07 -11.15
N THR A 95 2.52 -24.91 -10.50
CA THR A 95 2.39 -24.66 -9.06
C THR A 95 1.77 -25.86 -8.35
N PRO A 96 2.55 -26.70 -7.62
CA PRO A 96 2.00 -27.77 -6.80
C PRO A 96 0.98 -27.23 -5.81
N SER A 97 -0.14 -27.92 -5.61
CA SER A 97 -1.26 -27.42 -4.79
C SER A 97 -0.87 -27.18 -3.34
N GLU A 98 0.05 -27.97 -2.80
CA GLU A 98 0.61 -27.83 -1.45
C GLU A 98 1.46 -26.57 -1.27
N ASP A 99 2.15 -26.13 -2.32
CA ASP A 99 3.08 -24.99 -2.29
C ASP A 99 2.51 -23.72 -2.92
N ALA A 100 1.32 -23.79 -3.54
CA ALA A 100 0.76 -22.71 -4.35
C ALA A 100 0.68 -21.37 -3.60
N LEU A 101 0.29 -21.40 -2.33
CA LEU A 101 0.18 -20.19 -1.50
C LEU A 101 1.57 -19.60 -1.16
N GLU A 102 2.55 -20.45 -0.87
CA GLU A 102 3.92 -20.03 -0.56
C GLU A 102 4.63 -19.46 -1.81
N ILE A 103 4.44 -20.11 -2.96
CA ILE A 103 4.93 -19.63 -4.25
C ILE A 103 4.35 -18.24 -4.53
N ALA A 104 3.03 -18.07 -4.44
CA ALA A 104 2.39 -16.79 -4.68
C ALA A 104 2.87 -15.70 -3.71
N ARG A 105 3.05 -16.02 -2.42
CA ARG A 105 3.59 -15.09 -1.42
C ARG A 105 5.02 -14.68 -1.79
N SER A 106 5.87 -15.64 -2.12
CA SER A 106 7.26 -15.41 -2.51
C SER A 106 7.36 -14.57 -3.78
N VAL A 107 6.50 -14.84 -4.77
CA VAL A 107 6.41 -14.08 -6.01
C VAL A 107 6.00 -12.64 -5.75
N LYS A 108 4.97 -12.43 -4.93
CA LYS A 108 4.50 -11.10 -4.49
C LYS A 108 5.64 -10.33 -3.82
N GLU A 109 6.32 -10.92 -2.85
CA GLU A 109 7.35 -10.24 -2.05
C GLU A 109 8.64 -9.96 -2.84
N LYS A 110 9.04 -10.85 -3.75
CA LYS A 110 10.29 -10.70 -4.51
C LYS A 110 10.14 -9.86 -5.78
N TYR A 111 8.97 -9.88 -6.41
CA TYR A 111 8.80 -9.31 -7.75
C TYR A 111 7.68 -8.28 -7.86
N GLY A 112 6.88 -8.10 -6.81
CA GLY A 112 5.78 -7.14 -6.75
C GLY A 112 6.26 -5.69 -6.75
N TYR A 113 5.60 -4.82 -7.52
CA TYR A 113 5.87 -3.38 -7.55
C TYR A 113 4.63 -2.61 -8.02
N VAL A 114 4.57 -1.32 -7.75
CA VAL A 114 3.47 -0.45 -8.21
C VAL A 114 3.86 0.22 -9.51
N ALA A 115 3.03 0.04 -10.54
CA ALA A 115 3.23 0.71 -11.82
C ALA A 115 2.79 2.18 -11.77
N SER A 116 3.58 3.06 -12.38
CA SER A 116 3.22 4.49 -12.50
C SER A 116 2.08 4.74 -13.49
N ASP A 117 1.88 3.85 -14.47
CA ASP A 117 0.85 3.90 -15.49
C ASP A 117 0.63 2.48 -15.99
N LEU A 118 -0.55 1.94 -15.69
CA LEU A 118 -0.89 0.55 -15.96
C LEU A 118 -0.84 0.20 -17.45
N VAL A 119 -1.41 1.07 -18.30
CA VAL A 119 -1.48 0.84 -19.76
C VAL A 119 -0.09 0.86 -20.38
N LYS A 120 0.78 1.78 -19.95
CA LYS A 120 2.16 1.81 -20.40
C LYS A 120 2.93 0.58 -19.93
N GLU A 121 2.67 0.09 -18.72
CA GLU A 121 3.33 -1.10 -18.22
C GLU A 121 2.93 -2.34 -19.01
N TYR A 122 1.64 -2.55 -19.29
CA TYR A 122 1.18 -3.61 -20.19
C TYR A 122 1.88 -3.58 -21.56
N LYS A 123 1.94 -2.40 -22.19
CA LYS A 123 2.62 -2.24 -23.48
C LYS A 123 4.10 -2.63 -23.45
N LYS A 124 4.79 -2.49 -22.31
CA LYS A 124 6.19 -2.92 -22.18
C LYS A 124 6.32 -4.44 -22.16
N PHE A 125 5.34 -5.15 -21.61
CA PHE A 125 5.33 -6.61 -21.56
C PHE A 125 4.87 -7.22 -22.90
N ASP A 126 3.89 -6.60 -23.56
CA ASP A 126 3.37 -7.02 -24.87
C ASP A 126 4.24 -6.58 -26.07
N LYS A 127 5.32 -5.84 -25.83
CA LYS A 127 6.20 -5.37 -26.90
C LYS A 127 6.83 -6.56 -27.61
N LYS A 128 6.56 -6.67 -28.91
CA LYS A 128 7.19 -7.65 -29.80
C LYS A 128 8.58 -7.15 -30.20
N GLU A 129 9.57 -8.01 -30.04
CA GLU A 129 10.94 -7.79 -30.48
C GLU A 129 11.29 -8.81 -31.57
N LYS A 130 12.30 -8.47 -32.38
CA LYS A 130 12.79 -9.37 -33.42
C LYS A 130 14.02 -10.08 -32.90
N ASP A 131 14.03 -11.39 -33.04
CA ASP A 131 15.20 -12.21 -32.77
C ASP A 131 16.29 -11.96 -33.83
N GLU A 132 17.51 -12.43 -33.59
CA GLU A 132 18.62 -12.38 -34.55
C GLU A 132 18.23 -13.03 -35.91
N ASN A 133 17.27 -13.94 -35.87
CA ASN A 133 16.69 -14.65 -37.02
C ASN A 133 15.52 -13.90 -37.69
N GLY A 134 15.18 -12.68 -37.26
CA GLY A 134 14.11 -11.85 -37.83
C GLY A 134 12.69 -12.25 -37.42
N ASN A 135 12.53 -13.27 -36.58
CA ASN A 135 11.24 -13.72 -36.04
C ASN A 135 10.75 -12.79 -34.93
N TRP A 136 9.46 -12.43 -34.98
CA TRP A 136 8.83 -11.67 -33.91
C TRP A 136 8.56 -12.57 -32.71
N PHE A 137 9.15 -12.25 -31.56
CA PHE A 137 8.82 -12.86 -30.27
C PHE A 137 8.32 -11.77 -29.32
N LEU A 138 7.47 -12.12 -28.34
CA LEU A 138 7.19 -11.16 -27.26
C LEU A 138 8.45 -11.04 -26.41
N SER A 139 8.91 -9.81 -26.21
CA SER A 139 10.04 -9.51 -25.32
C SER A 139 9.83 -10.03 -23.90
N ASN A 140 8.57 -10.32 -23.52
CA ASN A 140 8.11 -10.92 -22.28
C ASN A 140 9.11 -10.68 -21.15
N LYS A 141 9.06 -9.49 -20.54
CA LYS A 141 9.85 -9.10 -19.35
C LYS A 141 9.52 -9.91 -18.09
N PHE A 142 9.05 -11.13 -18.30
CA PHE A 142 8.75 -12.14 -17.33
C PHE A 142 10.06 -12.51 -16.65
N LYS A 143 9.99 -12.67 -15.33
CA LYS A 143 11.11 -13.14 -14.53
C LYS A 143 10.92 -14.61 -14.26
N LYS A 144 12.02 -15.36 -14.18
CA LYS A 144 12.00 -16.75 -13.73
C LYS A 144 12.06 -16.79 -12.21
N TYR A 145 11.11 -17.47 -11.60
CA TYR A 145 11.13 -17.82 -10.19
C TYR A 145 11.43 -19.31 -10.05
N LEU A 146 12.47 -19.65 -9.28
CA LEU A 146 12.81 -21.04 -8.98
C LEU A 146 12.25 -21.40 -7.61
N HIS A 147 11.36 -22.39 -7.58
CA HIS A 147 10.77 -22.94 -6.37
C HIS A 147 11.30 -24.35 -6.11
N LYS A 148 11.62 -24.68 -4.87
CA LYS A 148 11.96 -26.05 -4.47
C LYS A 148 10.74 -26.68 -3.81
N PRO A 149 10.15 -27.75 -4.39
CA PRO A 149 8.95 -28.34 -3.83
C PRO A 149 9.13 -28.85 -2.41
N SER A 150 8.13 -28.65 -1.55
CA SER A 150 8.16 -29.10 -0.15
C SER A 150 8.21 -30.62 -0.02
N ALA A 151 7.55 -31.34 -0.94
CA ALA A 151 7.62 -32.81 -1.03
C ALA A 151 8.99 -33.35 -1.51
N GLY A 152 9.95 -32.45 -1.79
CA GLY A 152 11.24 -32.80 -2.39
C GLY A 152 11.14 -32.98 -3.90
N GLY A 153 12.27 -32.85 -4.59
CA GLY A 153 12.35 -33.01 -6.05
C GLY A 153 13.23 -31.97 -6.73
N LYS A 154 13.14 -31.93 -8.06
CA LYS A 154 13.85 -30.93 -8.86
C LYS A 154 13.21 -29.55 -8.66
N PRO A 155 13.99 -28.45 -8.66
CA PRO A 155 13.44 -27.11 -8.68
C PRO A 155 12.50 -26.92 -9.86
N ILE A 156 11.36 -26.27 -9.61
CA ILE A 156 10.38 -25.89 -10.62
C ILE A 156 10.65 -24.45 -11.01
N GLU A 157 10.70 -24.20 -12.31
CA GLU A 157 10.79 -22.86 -12.86
C GLU A 157 9.39 -22.34 -13.19
N ILE A 158 9.08 -21.14 -12.71
CA ILE A 158 7.78 -20.48 -12.87
C ILE A 158 8.02 -19.15 -13.56
N ASP A 159 7.28 -18.89 -14.61
CA ASP A 159 7.29 -17.62 -15.30
C ASP A 159 6.45 -16.59 -14.53
N VAL A 160 7.05 -15.48 -14.14
CA VAL A 160 6.43 -14.41 -13.35
C VAL A 160 6.26 -13.14 -14.19
N GLY A 161 5.02 -12.78 -14.50
CA GLY A 161 4.67 -11.77 -15.50
C GLY A 161 3.89 -10.59 -14.95
N TYR A 162 2.63 -10.48 -15.38
CA TYR A 162 1.72 -9.35 -15.13
C TYR A 162 1.33 -9.19 -13.66
N GLU A 163 1.24 -10.31 -12.93
CA GLU A 163 0.92 -10.38 -11.50
C GLU A 163 1.85 -9.52 -10.64
N ARG A 164 3.05 -9.20 -11.15
CA ARG A 164 4.03 -8.34 -10.49
C ARG A 164 3.52 -6.92 -10.24
N PHE A 165 2.82 -6.34 -11.22
CA PHE A 165 2.27 -4.99 -11.08
C PHE A 165 0.75 -4.99 -10.85
N LEU A 166 0.05 -6.04 -11.30
CA LEU A 166 -1.39 -6.15 -11.07
C LEU A 166 -1.75 -6.46 -9.63
N GLY A 167 -0.92 -7.21 -8.89
CA GLY A 167 -1.19 -7.49 -7.49
C GLY A 167 -1.33 -6.20 -6.66
N PRO A 168 -0.30 -5.34 -6.62
CA PRO A 168 -0.39 -4.06 -5.92
C PRO A 168 -1.42 -3.07 -6.50
N GLU A 169 -1.80 -3.21 -7.79
CA GLU A 169 -2.82 -2.35 -8.42
C GLU A 169 -4.19 -2.46 -7.74
N MET A 170 -4.45 -3.54 -6.99
CA MET A 170 -5.67 -3.71 -6.18
C MET A 170 -5.94 -2.52 -5.25
N PHE A 171 -4.92 -1.83 -4.76
CA PHE A 171 -5.11 -0.66 -3.90
C PHE A 171 -5.63 0.57 -4.67
N PHE A 172 -5.34 0.66 -5.97
CA PHE A 172 -5.60 1.86 -6.77
C PHE A 172 -6.76 1.69 -7.76
N HIS A 173 -6.99 0.45 -8.22
CA HIS A 173 -8.16 0.09 -9.01
C HIS A 173 -8.75 -1.25 -8.52
N PRO A 174 -9.29 -1.27 -7.28
CA PRO A 174 -9.90 -2.47 -6.72
C PRO A 174 -11.08 -2.98 -7.56
N GLU A 175 -11.77 -2.13 -8.29
CA GLU A 175 -12.93 -2.47 -9.12
C GLU A 175 -12.65 -3.49 -10.23
N PHE A 176 -11.40 -3.61 -10.68
CA PHE A 176 -11.02 -4.58 -11.72
C PHE A 176 -10.56 -5.92 -11.16
N ILE A 177 -10.32 -6.01 -9.84
CA ILE A 177 -9.56 -7.12 -9.25
C ILE A 177 -10.25 -7.72 -8.02
N HIS A 178 -10.78 -6.89 -7.12
CA HIS A 178 -11.46 -7.32 -5.92
C HIS A 178 -12.97 -7.43 -6.16
N GLN A 179 -13.59 -8.52 -5.67
CA GLN A 179 -15.00 -8.80 -5.95
C GLN A 179 -15.94 -7.83 -5.20
N ASP A 180 -15.66 -7.60 -3.91
CA ASP A 180 -16.59 -6.88 -3.02
C ASP A 180 -16.23 -5.42 -2.76
N TRP A 181 -14.98 -5.02 -2.97
CA TRP A 181 -14.45 -3.71 -2.65
C TRP A 181 -14.09 -2.98 -3.93
N LYS A 182 -14.52 -1.72 -4.07
CA LYS A 182 -14.39 -0.95 -5.32
C LYS A 182 -13.87 0.46 -5.12
N THR A 183 -13.58 0.85 -3.89
CA THR A 183 -13.14 2.21 -3.57
C THR A 183 -11.61 2.27 -3.51
N PRO A 184 -10.95 3.03 -4.40
CA PRO A 184 -9.49 3.19 -4.37
C PRO A 184 -8.98 3.75 -3.05
N LEU A 185 -7.75 3.39 -2.68
CA LEU A 185 -7.12 3.80 -1.41
C LEU A 185 -7.03 5.33 -1.27
N ASP A 186 -6.72 6.05 -2.36
CA ASP A 186 -6.64 7.52 -2.36
C ASP A 186 -8.00 8.18 -2.06
N GLU A 187 -9.10 7.56 -2.46
CA GLU A 187 -10.44 8.01 -2.12
C GLU A 187 -10.75 7.80 -0.64
N VAL A 188 -10.42 6.62 -0.10
CA VAL A 188 -10.63 6.31 1.31
C VAL A 188 -9.85 7.27 2.22
N ILE A 189 -8.61 7.59 1.85
CA ILE A 189 -7.77 8.57 2.57
C ILE A 189 -8.42 9.95 2.52
N ASP A 190 -8.86 10.38 1.34
CA ASP A 190 -9.50 11.66 1.16
C ASP A 190 -10.78 11.77 1.98
N ASP A 191 -11.62 10.74 1.98
CA ASP A 191 -12.84 10.65 2.77
C ASP A 191 -12.56 10.66 4.28
N ALA A 192 -11.53 9.94 4.73
CA ALA A 192 -11.10 9.96 6.13
C ALA A 192 -10.73 11.40 6.55
N ILE A 193 -9.92 12.09 5.74
CA ILE A 193 -9.52 13.48 6.01
C ILE A 193 -10.70 14.43 5.93
N GLN A 194 -11.59 14.30 4.94
CA GLN A 194 -12.77 15.15 4.79
C GLN A 194 -13.79 14.95 5.92
N SER A 195 -13.81 13.77 6.56
CA SER A 195 -14.64 13.54 7.75
C SER A 195 -14.08 14.19 9.03
N CYS A 196 -12.79 14.56 9.05
CA CYS A 196 -12.18 15.25 10.18
C CYS A 196 -12.60 16.74 10.25
N PRO A 197 -12.47 17.39 11.42
CA PRO A 197 -12.66 18.84 11.55
C PRO A 197 -11.75 19.63 10.61
N ILE A 198 -12.27 20.75 10.09
CA ILE A 198 -11.63 21.52 9.01
C ILE A 198 -10.22 22.03 9.37
N ASP A 199 -9.99 22.33 10.64
CA ASP A 199 -8.74 22.89 11.16
C ASP A 199 -7.55 21.92 11.00
N TYR A 200 -7.81 20.61 10.97
CA TYR A 200 -6.78 19.58 10.87
C TYR A 200 -6.51 19.12 9.44
N ARG A 201 -7.47 19.25 8.53
CA ARG A 201 -7.42 18.63 7.19
C ARG A 201 -6.14 18.95 6.43
N ARG A 202 -5.73 20.22 6.44
CA ARG A 202 -4.49 20.67 5.78
C ARG A 202 -3.26 19.98 6.37
N LYS A 203 -3.19 19.82 7.69
CA LYS A 203 -2.08 19.13 8.36
C LYS A 203 -2.08 17.64 8.02
N LEU A 204 -3.27 17.01 7.99
CA LEU A 204 -3.42 15.60 7.63
C LEU A 204 -2.97 15.29 6.19
N TYR A 205 -3.29 16.14 5.21
CA TYR A 205 -2.76 15.97 3.83
C TYR A 205 -1.24 16.13 3.75
N ASN A 206 -0.68 17.06 4.52
CA ASN A 206 0.75 17.36 4.53
C ASN A 206 1.60 16.30 5.23
N ASN A 207 0.98 15.30 5.87
CA ASN A 207 1.69 14.28 6.63
C ASN A 207 0.94 12.94 6.58
N ILE A 208 1.11 12.22 5.47
CA ILE A 208 0.59 10.86 5.27
C ILE A 208 1.73 9.88 5.55
N VAL A 209 1.55 9.01 6.52
CA VAL A 209 2.56 8.04 6.97
C VAL A 209 2.14 6.63 6.58
N LEU A 210 3.03 5.90 5.93
CA LEU A 210 2.83 4.50 5.56
C LEU A 210 3.39 3.58 6.66
N SER A 211 2.62 2.55 6.99
CA SER A 211 2.98 1.48 7.93
C SER A 211 2.55 0.13 7.39
N GLY A 212 3.28 -0.93 7.76
CA GLY A 212 2.94 -2.30 7.42
C GLY A 212 3.55 -2.80 6.11
N GLY A 213 3.78 -4.12 6.04
CA GLY A 213 4.54 -4.76 4.97
C GLY A 213 3.94 -4.62 3.56
N SER A 214 2.62 -4.45 3.45
CA SER A 214 1.96 -4.27 2.15
C SER A 214 2.12 -2.86 1.57
N THR A 215 2.67 -1.91 2.33
CA THR A 215 3.04 -0.58 1.81
C THR A 215 4.44 -0.56 1.18
N LEU A 216 5.24 -1.63 1.36
CA LEU A 216 6.65 -1.72 0.94
C LEU A 216 6.84 -2.01 -0.56
N PHE A 217 5.78 -2.08 -1.35
CA PHE A 217 5.92 -2.23 -2.79
C PHE A 217 6.62 -1.01 -3.40
N ASP A 218 7.61 -1.25 -4.26
CA ASP A 218 8.34 -0.17 -4.92
C ASP A 218 7.38 0.74 -5.71
N GLY A 219 7.46 2.05 -5.45
CA GLY A 219 6.62 3.07 -6.07
C GLY A 219 5.24 3.28 -5.44
N PHE A 220 4.90 2.57 -4.35
CA PHE A 220 3.61 2.72 -3.67
C PHE A 220 3.39 4.14 -3.13
N ASP A 221 4.38 4.66 -2.41
CA ASP A 221 4.45 6.02 -1.85
C ASP A 221 4.21 7.10 -2.92
N LYS A 222 4.94 7.03 -4.02
CA LYS A 222 4.90 7.99 -5.14
C LYS A 222 3.56 7.94 -5.86
N ARG A 223 3.06 6.73 -6.10
CA ARG A 223 1.76 6.53 -6.76
C ARG A 223 0.64 7.10 -5.90
N LEU A 224 0.65 6.77 -4.61
CA LEU A 224 -0.35 7.24 -3.66
C LEU A 224 -0.32 8.77 -3.53
N ASN A 225 0.86 9.37 -3.36
CA ASN A 225 1.03 10.81 -3.26
C ASN A 225 0.41 11.52 -4.47
N LYS A 226 0.74 11.07 -5.69
CA LYS A 226 0.23 11.63 -6.93
C LYS A 226 -1.30 11.55 -7.03
N LEU A 227 -1.90 10.43 -6.62
CA LEU A 227 -3.35 10.22 -6.69
C LEU A 227 -4.09 11.10 -5.68
N VAL A 228 -3.63 11.12 -4.43
CA VAL A 228 -4.21 11.98 -3.38
C VAL A 228 -4.05 13.46 -3.75
N GLN A 229 -2.88 13.90 -4.21
CA GLN A 229 -2.65 15.27 -4.68
C GLN A 229 -3.63 15.63 -5.81
N LYS A 230 -3.77 14.78 -6.83
CA LYS A 230 -4.72 15.01 -7.93
C LYS A 230 -6.16 15.15 -7.43
N ARG A 231 -6.57 14.34 -6.44
CA ARG A 231 -7.92 14.40 -5.86
C ARG A 231 -8.15 15.70 -5.11
N VAL A 232 -7.16 16.13 -4.33
CA VAL A 232 -7.17 17.43 -3.64
C VAL A 232 -7.27 18.58 -4.64
N ASP A 233 -6.44 18.58 -5.69
CA ASP A 233 -6.42 19.62 -6.73
C ASP A 233 -7.77 19.70 -7.44
N ASN A 234 -8.32 18.56 -7.87
CA ASN A 234 -9.65 18.50 -8.51
C ASN A 234 -10.76 19.09 -7.63
N ARG A 235 -10.69 18.87 -6.31
CA ARG A 235 -11.65 19.46 -5.36
C ARG A 235 -11.46 20.97 -5.24
N LEU A 236 -10.22 21.45 -5.17
CA LEU A 236 -9.92 22.88 -5.09
C LEU A 236 -10.36 23.62 -6.37
N ASP A 237 -10.12 23.03 -7.54
CA ASP A 237 -10.58 23.56 -8.84
C ASP A 237 -12.11 23.62 -8.92
N SER A 238 -12.79 22.59 -8.40
CA SER A 238 -14.26 22.56 -8.34
C SER A 238 -14.80 23.65 -7.40
N TYR A 239 -14.14 23.89 -6.27
CA TYR A 239 -14.47 24.96 -5.34
C TYR A 239 -14.25 26.35 -5.96
N GLU A 240 -13.13 26.57 -6.65
CA GLU A 240 -12.83 27.83 -7.35
C GLU A 240 -13.91 28.17 -8.39
N LYS A 241 -14.38 27.18 -9.15
CA LYS A 241 -15.46 27.36 -10.14
C LYS A 241 -16.79 27.79 -9.51
N ILE A 242 -17.06 27.37 -8.27
CA ILE A 242 -18.32 27.67 -7.57
C ILE A 242 -18.25 29.05 -6.88
N VAL A 243 -17.13 29.33 -6.20
CA VAL A 243 -16.99 30.51 -5.32
C VAL A 243 -16.35 31.70 -6.04
N GLY A 244 -15.68 31.47 -7.18
CA GLY A 244 -14.99 32.50 -7.95
C GLY A 244 -13.68 33.00 -7.32
N HIS A 245 -13.23 32.36 -6.23
CA HIS A 245 -11.98 32.69 -5.55
C HIS A 245 -11.05 31.47 -5.52
N LYS A 246 -9.78 31.68 -5.88
CA LYS A 246 -8.75 30.64 -5.87
C LYS A 246 -8.37 30.25 -4.43
N PRO A 247 -8.65 29.02 -3.97
CA PRO A 247 -8.27 28.61 -2.62
C PRO A 247 -6.75 28.45 -2.50
N LYS A 248 -6.22 28.57 -1.28
CA LYS A 248 -4.80 28.27 -1.04
C LYS A 248 -4.52 26.81 -1.38
N PRO A 249 -3.43 26.50 -2.10
CA PRO A 249 -3.07 25.13 -2.43
C PRO A 249 -2.88 24.30 -1.14
N ILE A 250 -3.09 23.00 -1.26
CA ILE A 250 -2.83 22.02 -0.21
C ILE A 250 -1.80 21.06 -0.79
N GLU A 251 -0.63 21.04 -0.19
CA GLU A 251 0.43 20.09 -0.54
C GLU A 251 0.16 18.75 0.15
N VAL A 252 0.36 17.66 -0.58
CA VAL A 252 0.25 16.30 -0.07
C VAL A 252 1.65 15.71 0.07
N LYS A 253 1.98 15.17 1.24
CA LYS A 253 3.26 14.48 1.47
C LYS A 253 2.99 13.09 2.01
N VAL A 254 3.56 12.11 1.32
CA VAL A 254 3.51 10.70 1.71
C VAL A 254 4.91 10.31 2.12
N HIS A 255 5.02 9.71 3.29
CA HIS A 255 6.27 9.33 3.93
C HIS A 255 6.22 7.84 4.23
N GLN A 256 7.32 7.14 3.96
CA GLN A 256 7.50 5.72 4.20
C GLN A 256 8.58 5.49 5.25
#